data_AF-A0A960YWU1-F1
#
_entry.id   AF-A0A960YWU1-F1
#
_cell.length_a   1.000
_cell.length_b   1.000
_cell.length_c   1.000
_cell.angle_alpha   90.00
_cell.angle_beta   90.00
_cell.angle_gamma   90.00
#
_symmetry.space_group_name_H-M   'P 1'
#
loop_
_entity.id
_entity.type
_entity.pdbx_description
1 polymer ?
#
loop_
_entity_poly.entity_id
_entity_poly.type
_entity_poly.pdbx_seq_one_letter_code
_entity_poly.pdbx_strand_id
1 'polypeptide(L)'
;MESSVFKNPKFIIYFIIGLILSFFINFLGYYQNLNSEKEKLQDKLYLSALSLKYVLPENYHDRIHSQESISQEEYKEVNNKLNRMVNDLKVDALYSLIEKEGKLFLTSSNIKSLDRLKGSSNQFFSERKDFKDIIEDSANQQFPL
;
A
#
# COMPACT_ATOMS: atom_id res chain seq x y z
N MET A 1 -45.52 -35.99 -17.08
CA MET A 1 -45.74 -34.63 -17.64
C MET A 1 -44.37 -33.97 -17.71
N GLU A 2 -43.56 -34.35 -18.70
CA GLU A 2 -42.14 -33.96 -18.75
C GLU A 2 -41.80 -33.35 -20.11
N SER A 3 -41.08 -32.23 -20.04
CA SER A 3 -40.11 -31.70 -21.02
C SER A 3 -40.54 -31.18 -22.40
N SER A 4 -41.82 -30.89 -22.70
CA SER A 4 -42.15 -30.24 -24.00
C SER A 4 -41.56 -28.83 -24.14
N VAL A 5 -41.32 -28.13 -23.02
CA VAL A 5 -40.78 -26.76 -23.00
C VAL A 5 -39.32 -26.71 -23.47
N PHE A 6 -38.50 -27.71 -23.10
CA PHE A 6 -37.08 -27.78 -23.49
C PHE A 6 -36.86 -28.17 -24.95
N LYS A 7 -37.89 -28.64 -25.66
CA LYS A 7 -37.79 -28.95 -27.11
C LYS A 7 -38.04 -27.74 -28.00
N ASN A 8 -38.48 -26.60 -27.44
CA ASN A 8 -38.72 -25.39 -28.20
C ASN A 8 -37.37 -24.65 -28.45
N PRO A 9 -36.89 -24.55 -29.71
CA PRO A 9 -35.59 -23.94 -29.99
C PRO A 9 -35.53 -22.46 -29.59
N LYS A 10 -36.67 -21.75 -29.65
CA LYS A 10 -36.77 -20.35 -29.20
C LYS A 10 -36.53 -20.21 -27.69
N PHE A 11 -37.03 -21.16 -26.89
CA PHE A 11 -36.82 -21.17 -25.44
C PHE A 11 -35.35 -21.39 -25.10
N ILE A 12 -34.70 -22.35 -25.77
CA ILE A 12 -33.26 -22.60 -25.62
C ILE A 12 -32.45 -21.34 -25.97
N ILE A 13 -32.80 -20.65 -27.06
CA ILE A 13 -32.11 -19.41 -27.48
C ILE A 13 -32.26 -18.31 -26.41
N TYR A 14 -33.47 -18.04 -25.93
CA TYR A 14 -33.66 -17.03 -24.88
C TYR A 14 -32.96 -17.38 -23.58
N PHE A 15 -32.93 -18.67 -23.22
CA PHE A 15 -32.20 -19.14 -22.05
C PHE A 15 -30.69 -18.92 -22.19
N ILE A 16 -30.10 -19.24 -23.34
CA ILE A 16 -28.68 -19.00 -23.61
C ILE A 16 -28.37 -17.50 -23.61
N ILE A 17 -29.21 -16.67 -24.23
CA ILE A 17 -29.05 -15.21 -24.21
C ILE A 17 -29.10 -14.68 -22.78
N GLY A 18 -30.03 -15.17 -21.95
CA GLY A 18 -30.13 -14.80 -20.55
C GLY A 18 -28.87 -15.18 -19.74
N LEU A 19 -28.30 -16.35 -19.99
CA LEU A 19 -27.04 -16.77 -19.36
C LEU A 19 -25.87 -15.90 -19.80
N ILE A 20 -25.75 -15.60 -21.10
CA ILE A 20 -24.70 -14.72 -21.63
C ILE A 20 -24.84 -13.34 -21.01
N LEU A 21 -26.04 -12.77 -20.99
CA LEU A 21 -26.29 -11.43 -20.45
C LEU A 21 -25.98 -11.37 -18.95
N SER A 22 -26.40 -12.38 -18.19
CA SER A 22 -26.05 -12.51 -16.77
C SER A 22 -24.54 -12.56 -16.57
N PHE A 23 -23.82 -13.37 -17.36
CA PHE A 23 -22.36 -13.43 -17.29
C PHE A 23 -21.71 -12.07 -17.60
N PHE A 24 -22.14 -11.38 -18.65
CA PHE A 24 -21.61 -10.06 -19.01
C PHE A 24 -21.86 -9.01 -17.94
N ILE A 25 -23.04 -8.97 -17.32
CA ILE A 25 -23.35 -8.03 -16.24
C ILE A 25 -22.47 -8.29 -15.02
N ASN A 26 -22.33 -9.55 -14.60
CA ASN A 26 -21.46 -9.92 -13.47
C ASN A 26 -19.99 -9.60 -13.76
N PHE A 27 -19.52 -9.87 -14.98
CA PHE A 27 -18.15 -9.57 -15.40
C PHE A 27 -17.88 -8.06 -15.36
N LEU A 28 -18.74 -7.24 -15.96
CA LEU A 28 -18.60 -5.78 -15.93
C LEU A 28 -18.64 -5.23 -14.50
N GLY A 29 -19.56 -5.72 -13.67
CA GLY A 29 -19.65 -5.33 -12.26
C GLY A 29 -18.38 -5.67 -11.48
N TYR A 30 -17.82 -6.86 -11.71
CA TYR A 30 -16.55 -7.27 -11.10
C TYR A 30 -15.39 -6.34 -11.47
N TYR A 31 -15.24 -6.02 -12.76
CA TYR A 31 -14.17 -5.11 -13.22
C TYR A 31 -14.31 -3.69 -12.68
N GLN A 32 -15.52 -3.16 -12.63
CA GLN A 32 -15.76 -1.83 -12.06
C GLN A 32 -15.44 -1.79 -10.56
N ASN A 33 -15.87 -2.81 -9.81
CA ASN A 33 -15.58 -2.92 -8.39
C ASN A 33 -14.08 -3.01 -8.14
N LEU A 34 -13.37 -3.86 -8.88
CA LEU A 34 -11.91 -4.00 -8.77
C LEU A 34 -11.17 -2.66 -8.96
N ASN A 35 -11.54 -1.88 -9.98
CA ASN A 35 -10.89 -0.60 -10.23
C ASN A 35 -11.17 0.40 -9.10
N SER A 36 -12.41 0.46 -8.63
CA SER A 36 -12.78 1.35 -7.51
C SER A 36 -12.10 0.97 -6.18
N GLU A 37 -11.88 -0.32 -5.94
CA GLU A 37 -11.16 -0.80 -4.75
C GLU A 37 -9.66 -0.48 -4.84
N LYS A 38 -9.06 -0.59 -6.02
CA LYS A 38 -7.66 -0.22 -6.26
C LYS A 38 -7.43 1.27 -6.06
N GLU A 39 -8.31 2.11 -6.60
CA GLU A 39 -8.23 3.57 -6.45
C GLU A 39 -8.34 3.97 -4.97
N LYS A 40 -9.34 3.46 -4.25
CA LYS A 40 -9.47 3.68 -2.80
C LYS A 40 -8.25 3.21 -2.00
N LEU A 41 -7.62 2.12 -2.42
CA LEU A 41 -6.39 1.63 -1.80
C LEU A 41 -5.22 2.59 -2.07
N GLN A 42 -5.06 3.07 -3.30
CA GLN A 42 -4.05 4.05 -3.66
C GLN A 42 -4.23 5.36 -2.88
N ASP A 43 -5.44 5.91 -2.85
CA ASP A 43 -5.76 7.11 -2.07
C ASP A 43 -5.43 6.91 -0.60
N LYS A 44 -5.82 5.77 -0.03
CA LYS A 44 -5.53 5.44 1.35
C LYS A 44 -4.02 5.41 1.61
N LEU A 45 -3.24 4.76 0.76
CA LEU A 45 -1.77 4.69 0.89
C LEU A 45 -1.13 6.07 0.73
N TYR A 46 -1.58 6.85 -0.25
CA TYR A 46 -1.09 8.21 -0.53
C TYR A 46 -1.38 9.15 0.64
N LEU A 47 -2.62 9.18 1.13
CA LEU A 47 -3.01 9.99 2.30
C LEU A 47 -2.27 9.55 3.57
N SER A 48 -2.02 8.25 3.74
CA SER A 48 -1.22 7.74 4.86
C SER A 48 0.24 8.21 4.78
N ALA A 49 0.82 8.25 3.58
CA ALA A 49 2.16 8.80 3.37
C ALA A 49 2.20 10.32 3.61
N LEU A 50 1.23 11.08 3.06
CA LEU A 50 1.16 12.53 3.24
C LEU A 50 0.98 12.95 4.70
N SER A 51 0.31 12.13 5.49
CA SER A 51 0.07 12.43 6.91
C SER A 51 1.30 12.21 7.80
N LEU A 52 2.34 11.54 7.30
CA LEU A 52 3.61 11.37 8.04
C LEU A 52 4.22 12.72 8.46
N LYS A 53 4.08 13.76 7.63
CA LYS A 53 4.59 15.10 7.92
C LYS A 53 4.02 15.72 9.20
N TYR A 54 2.85 15.25 9.66
CA TYR A 54 2.21 15.73 10.90
C TYR A 54 2.56 14.87 12.11
N VAL A 55 3.12 13.69 11.89
CA VAL A 55 3.53 12.76 12.96
C VAL A 55 5.02 12.90 13.27
N LEU A 56 5.82 13.15 12.24
CA LEU A 56 7.23 13.42 12.38
C LEU A 56 7.46 14.84 12.96
N PRO A 57 8.50 15.02 13.78
CA PRO A 57 8.90 16.35 14.25
C PRO A 57 9.14 17.33 13.08
N GLU A 58 8.99 18.61 13.37
CA GLU A 58 9.36 19.65 12.41
C GLU A 58 10.86 19.55 12.07
N ASN A 59 11.19 19.68 10.77
CA ASN A 59 12.56 19.51 10.25
C ASN A 59 13.20 18.16 10.62
N TYR A 60 12.39 17.11 10.83
CA TYR A 60 12.90 15.80 11.25
C TYR A 60 13.95 15.27 10.29
N HIS A 61 13.65 15.24 9.00
CA HIS A 61 14.58 14.73 7.98
C HIS A 61 15.79 15.64 7.76
N ASP A 62 15.62 16.95 7.88
CA ASP A 62 16.70 17.92 7.67
C ASP A 62 17.81 17.81 8.70
N ARG A 63 17.48 17.35 9.92
CA ARG A 63 18.44 17.17 11.02
C ARG A 63 19.16 15.83 10.99
N ILE A 64 18.72 14.88 10.16
CA ILE A 64 19.26 13.53 10.15
C ILE A 64 20.41 13.42 9.13
N HIS A 65 21.63 13.31 9.66
CA HIS A 65 22.84 13.15 8.85
C HIS A 65 23.65 11.90 9.21
N SER A 66 23.44 11.33 10.39
CA SER A 66 24.12 10.14 10.92
C SER A 66 23.25 9.43 11.97
N GLN A 67 23.75 8.32 12.50
CA GLN A 67 23.09 7.52 13.54
C GLN A 67 22.93 8.27 14.88
N GLU A 68 23.76 9.28 15.14
CA GLU A 68 23.74 10.10 16.35
C GLU A 68 22.88 11.37 16.20
N SER A 69 22.24 11.56 15.05
CA SER A 69 21.49 12.79 14.74
C SER A 69 20.23 12.98 15.60
N ILE A 70 19.68 11.91 16.18
CA ILE A 70 18.58 11.97 17.13
C ILE A 70 18.87 11.05 18.33
N SER A 71 18.24 11.35 19.46
CA SER A 71 18.32 10.47 20.63
C SER A 71 17.50 9.19 20.46
N GLN A 72 17.82 8.17 21.23
CA GLN A 72 17.03 6.93 21.27
C GLN A 72 15.61 7.20 21.80
N GLU A 73 15.47 8.15 22.71
CA GLU A 73 14.19 8.60 23.25
C GLU A 73 13.33 9.24 22.16
N GLU A 74 13.90 10.15 21.35
CA GLU A 74 13.20 10.78 20.23
C GLU A 74 12.80 9.73 19.18
N TYR A 75 13.71 8.83 18.81
CA TYR A 75 13.42 7.73 17.89
C TYR A 75 12.24 6.85 18.39
N LYS A 76 12.26 6.50 19.67
CA LYS A 76 11.19 5.71 20.30
C LYS A 76 9.87 6.48 20.33
N GLU A 77 9.89 7.77 20.60
CA GLU A 77 8.69 8.61 20.60
C GLU A 77 8.06 8.68 19.21
N VAL A 78 8.88 8.93 18.18
CA VAL A 78 8.44 8.94 16.78
C VAL A 78 7.83 7.60 16.38
N ASN A 79 8.50 6.50 16.67
CA ASN A 79 8.00 5.17 16.34
C ASN A 79 6.69 4.83 17.09
N ASN A 80 6.53 5.30 18.33
CA ASN A 80 5.27 5.16 19.06
C ASN A 80 4.12 5.96 18.43
N LYS A 81 4.39 7.16 17.91
CA LYS A 81 3.39 7.92 17.14
C LYS A 81 3.03 7.19 15.84
N LEU A 82 4.01 6.64 15.12
CA LEU A 82 3.76 5.82 13.93
C LEU A 82 2.95 4.57 14.23
N ASN A 83 3.21 3.87 15.34
CA ASN A 83 2.42 2.72 15.75
C ASN A 83 0.93 3.06 15.94
N ARG A 84 0.63 4.20 16.58
CA ARG A 84 -0.75 4.67 16.76
C ARG A 84 -1.38 4.99 15.41
N MET A 85 -0.67 5.75 14.59
CA MET A 85 -1.12 6.15 13.26
C MET A 85 -1.44 4.95 12.35
N VAL A 86 -0.61 3.91 12.36
CA VAL A 86 -0.84 2.67 11.58
C VAL A 86 -2.15 1.98 12.02
N ASN A 87 -2.42 1.96 13.32
CA ASN A 87 -3.67 1.40 13.86
C ASN A 87 -4.89 2.23 13.47
N ASP A 88 -4.78 3.56 13.56
CA ASP A 88 -5.87 4.49 13.24
C ASP A 88 -6.23 4.44 11.74
N LEU A 89 -5.21 4.43 10.88
CA LEU A 89 -5.36 4.36 9.44
C LEU A 89 -5.67 2.93 8.94
N LYS A 90 -5.55 1.92 9.80
CA LYS A 90 -5.66 0.49 9.43
C LYS A 90 -4.79 0.16 8.22
N VAL A 91 -3.55 0.65 8.23
CA VAL A 91 -2.50 0.24 7.30
C VAL A 91 -1.60 -0.76 7.99
N ASP A 92 -0.72 -1.41 7.24
CA ASP A 92 0.10 -2.49 7.79
C ASP A 92 1.48 -2.00 8.26
N ALA A 93 2.01 -1.03 7.52
CA ALA A 93 3.33 -0.46 7.76
C ALA A 93 3.36 1.02 7.38
N LEU A 94 4.06 1.81 8.18
CA LEU A 94 4.52 3.15 7.85
C LEU A 94 5.99 3.26 8.23
N TYR A 95 6.78 3.80 7.32
CA TYR A 95 8.21 4.03 7.50
C TYR A 95 8.64 5.27 6.72
N SER A 96 9.75 5.85 7.12
CA SER A 96 10.39 6.95 6.40
C SER A 96 11.86 6.64 6.16
N LEU A 97 12.33 7.03 4.98
CA LEU A 97 13.69 6.81 4.51
C LEU A 97 14.28 8.17 4.10
N ILE A 98 15.59 8.28 4.20
CA ILE A 98 16.35 9.36 3.55
C ILE A 98 17.33 8.76 2.56
N GLU A 99 17.56 9.47 1.46
CA GLU A 99 18.62 9.13 0.52
C GLU A 99 19.88 9.92 0.87
N LYS A 100 21.01 9.23 0.99
CA LYS A 100 22.33 9.84 1.18
C LYS A 100 23.35 9.05 0.38
N GLU A 101 24.11 9.73 -0.48
CA GLU A 101 25.17 9.12 -1.32
C GLU A 101 24.65 7.92 -2.16
N GLY A 102 23.44 8.03 -2.71
CA GLY A 102 22.80 6.97 -3.52
C GLY A 102 22.39 5.73 -2.72
N LYS A 103 22.30 5.85 -1.39
CA LYS A 103 21.88 4.81 -0.46
C LYS A 103 20.69 5.28 0.35
N LEU A 104 19.76 4.37 0.62
CA LEU A 104 18.58 4.64 1.42
C LEU A 104 18.82 4.24 2.87
N PHE A 105 18.47 5.12 3.80
CA PHE A 105 18.63 4.89 5.24
C PHE A 105 17.28 4.99 5.95
N LEU A 106 16.99 4.03 6.83
CA LEU A 106 15.77 4.05 7.64
C LEU A 106 15.85 5.11 8.73
N THR A 107 14.86 6.00 8.81
CA THR A 107 14.81 7.05 9.84
C THR A 107 13.74 6.81 10.89
N SER A 108 12.58 6.25 10.49
CA SER A 108 11.48 5.98 11.41
C SER A 108 10.61 4.85 10.88
N SER A 109 10.04 4.02 11.75
CA SER A 109 9.09 2.98 11.34
C SER A 109 8.20 2.48 12.47
N ASN A 110 7.06 1.87 12.14
CA ASN A 110 6.23 1.18 13.12
C ASN A 110 6.80 -0.22 13.46
N ILE A 111 6.54 -0.73 14.67
CA ILE A 111 7.09 -2.00 15.20
C ILE A 111 6.79 -3.18 14.26
N LYS A 112 5.56 -3.27 13.74
CA LYS A 112 5.16 -4.38 12.85
C LYS A 112 5.91 -4.34 11.52
N SER A 113 6.25 -3.16 11.02
CA SER A 113 7.15 -3.05 9.87
C SER A 113 8.56 -3.47 10.26
N LEU A 114 9.05 -3.05 11.43
CA LEU A 114 10.36 -3.45 11.97
C LEU A 114 10.53 -4.99 12.01
N ASP A 115 9.48 -5.72 12.41
CA ASP A 115 9.48 -7.18 12.47
C ASP A 115 9.54 -7.87 11.10
N ARG A 116 9.01 -7.24 10.05
CA ARG A 116 9.06 -7.78 8.67
C ARG A 116 10.41 -7.60 8.01
N LEU A 117 11.19 -6.64 8.49
CA LEU A 117 12.48 -6.26 7.91
C LEU A 117 13.65 -7.08 8.46
N LYS A 118 13.37 -8.22 9.11
CA LYS A 118 14.34 -9.19 9.64
C LYS A 118 15.32 -9.64 8.53
N GLY A 119 16.43 -8.92 8.42
CA GLY A 119 17.49 -9.18 7.43
C GLY A 119 18.55 -8.06 7.34
N SER A 120 18.19 -6.80 7.64
CA SER A 120 19.13 -5.67 7.74
C SER A 120 18.92 -4.96 9.08
N SER A 121 19.92 -4.25 9.63
CA SER A 121 19.86 -3.75 11.01
C SER A 121 18.59 -2.92 11.25
N ASN A 122 17.76 -3.36 12.19
CA ASN A 122 16.48 -2.72 12.56
C ASN A 122 16.68 -1.43 13.38
N GLN A 123 17.76 -0.72 13.13
CA GLN A 123 18.23 0.41 13.90
C GLN A 123 17.99 1.70 13.13
N PHE A 124 17.83 2.79 13.88
CA PHE A 124 17.86 4.12 13.31
C PHE A 124 19.11 4.27 12.42
N PHE A 125 18.92 4.87 11.25
CA PHE A 125 19.95 5.12 10.25
C PHE A 125 20.60 3.86 9.64
N SER A 126 19.83 2.77 9.52
CA SER A 126 20.32 1.56 8.84
C SER A 126 20.16 1.63 7.32
N GLU A 127 21.16 1.16 6.58
CA GLU A 127 21.12 1.08 5.12
C GLU A 127 20.08 0.03 4.66
N ARG A 128 19.25 0.41 3.71
CA ARG A 128 18.13 -0.37 3.18
C ARG A 128 18.31 -0.65 1.69
N LYS A 129 18.98 -1.76 1.41
CA LYS A 129 19.23 -2.23 0.04
C LYS A 129 17.98 -2.80 -0.63
N ASP A 130 17.08 -3.34 0.17
CA ASP A 130 15.82 -3.95 -0.25
C ASP A 130 14.83 -2.96 -0.89
N PHE A 131 14.98 -1.67 -0.62
CA PHE A 131 14.14 -0.63 -1.23
C PHE A 131 14.70 -0.04 -2.51
N LYS A 132 15.97 -0.29 -2.85
CA LYS A 132 16.59 0.33 -4.02
C LYS A 132 15.89 -0.11 -5.30
N ASP A 133 15.70 -1.41 -5.46
CA ASP A 133 15.01 -2.01 -6.61
C ASP A 133 13.54 -1.53 -6.69
N ILE A 134 12.87 -1.41 -5.53
CA ILE A 134 11.46 -0.98 -5.45
C ILE A 134 11.30 0.49 -5.88
N ILE A 135 12.20 1.38 -5.45
CA ILE A 135 12.14 2.80 -5.82
C ILE A 135 12.51 3.00 -7.28
N GLU A 136 13.52 2.27 -7.79
CA GLU A 136 13.89 2.32 -9.21
C GLU A 136 12.74 1.83 -10.11
N ASP A 137 12.04 0.76 -9.73
CA ASP A 137 10.86 0.28 -10.45
C ASP A 137 9.69 1.26 -10.36
N SER A 138 9.48 1.88 -9.19
CA SER A 138 8.40 2.85 -8.97
C SER A 138 8.64 4.18 -9.70
N ALA A 139 9.90 4.63 -9.82
CA ALA A 139 10.25 5.86 -10.52
C ALA A 139 10.05 5.75 -12.05
N ASN A 140 10.15 4.53 -12.59
CA ASN A 140 9.89 4.24 -14.00
C ASN A 140 8.40 4.07 -14.32
N GLN A 141 7.55 3.86 -13.31
CA GLN A 141 6.10 3.87 -13.46
C GLN A 141 5.57 5.28 -13.27
N GLN A 142 5.09 5.91 -14.34
CA GLN A 142 4.28 7.12 -14.21
C GLN A 142 3.01 6.79 -13.43
N PHE A 143 2.98 7.15 -12.15
CA PHE A 143 1.74 7.19 -11.40
C PHE A 143 0.84 8.24 -12.06
N PRO A 144 -0.36 7.86 -12.54
CA PRO A 144 -1.31 8.86 -13.01
C PRO A 144 -1.63 9.77 -11.82
N LEU A 145 -1.33 11.07 -11.98
CA LEU A 145 -1.79 12.14 -11.10
C LEU A 145 -3.30 12.33 -11.25
#